data_AF-A0AAV4WLH2-F1
#
_entry.id   AF-A0AAV4WLH2-F1
#
_cell.length_a   1.000
_cell.length_b   1.000
_cell.length_c   1.000
_cell.angle_alpha   90.00
_cell.angle_beta   90.00
_cell.angle_gamma   90.00
#
_symmetry.space_group_name_H-M   'P 1'
#
loop_
_entity.id
_entity.type
_entity.pdbx_description
1 polymer ?
#
loop_
_entity_poly.entity_id
_entity_poly.type
_entity_poly.pdbx_seq_one_letter_code
_entity_poly.pdbx_strand_id
1 'polypeptide(L)'
;MYEKMDITPRKRTRIVAISQNISMLVRDIAADVGVGKSSVTRIKNQQNNFGTVSPKRKNKCGPKRKTTSRADKFLQRKSKLHSHKTSTDLL
;
A
#
# COMPACT_ATOMS: atom_id res chain seq x y z
N MET A 1 -4.34 -4.61 -9.59
CA MET A 1 -3.04 -5.31 -9.51
C MET A 1 -1.92 -4.28 -9.53
N TYR A 2 -0.87 -4.44 -8.73
CA TYR A 2 0.35 -3.64 -8.90
C TYR A 2 1.25 -4.41 -9.87
N GLU A 3 1.46 -3.89 -11.07
CA GLU A 3 2.48 -4.42 -11.98
C GLU A 3 3.84 -4.40 -11.28
N LYS A 4 4.53 -5.54 -11.34
CA LYS A 4 5.87 -5.70 -10.78
C LYS A 4 6.81 -4.82 -11.62
N MET A 5 7.21 -3.67 -11.07
CA MET A 5 8.29 -2.87 -11.64
C MET A 5 9.60 -3.60 -11.38
N ASP A 6 10.36 -3.96 -12.42
CA ASP A 6 11.75 -4.41 -12.30
C ASP A 6 12.69 -3.21 -12.02
N ILE A 7 12.29 -2.35 -11.08
CA ILE A 7 13.06 -1.20 -10.61
C ILE A 7 13.25 -1.35 -9.11
N THR A 8 14.50 -1.21 -8.69
CA THR A 8 14.85 -1.28 -7.27
C THR A 8 14.20 -0.11 -6.52
N PRO A 9 13.80 -0.30 -5.25
CA PRO A 9 13.22 0.76 -4.44
C PRO A 9 14.09 2.02 -4.36
N ARG A 10 15.42 1.85 -4.33
CA ARG A 10 16.40 2.96 -4.32
C ARG A 10 16.32 3.85 -5.56
N LYS A 11 16.21 3.25 -6.76
CA LYS A 11 16.07 4.01 -8.00
C LYS A 11 14.75 4.77 -8.03
N ARG A 12 13.67 4.14 -7.53
CA ARG A 12 12.35 4.75 -7.46
C ARG A 12 12.30 5.96 -6.52
N THR A 13 12.89 5.87 -5.33
CA THR A 13 12.95 7.00 -4.39
C THR A 13 13.77 8.15 -4.96
N ARG A 14 14.91 7.85 -5.62
CA ARG A 14 15.73 8.87 -6.29
C ARG A 14 14.96 9.61 -7.39
N ILE A 15 14.21 8.91 -8.24
CA ILE A 15 13.37 9.51 -9.29
C ILE A 15 12.33 10.47 -8.68
N VAL A 16 11.66 10.03 -7.61
CA VAL A 16 10.65 10.86 -6.93
C VAL A 16 11.30 12.09 -6.30
N ALA A 17 12.42 11.93 -5.60
CA ALA A 17 13.14 13.03 -4.97
C ALA A 17 13.62 14.06 -5.99
N ILE A 18 14.24 13.63 -7.09
CA ILE A 18 14.68 14.52 -8.16
C ILE A 18 13.46 15.24 -8.77
N SER A 19 12.39 14.51 -9.09
CA SER A 19 11.21 15.11 -9.72
C SER A 19 10.45 16.11 -8.84
N GLN A 20 10.60 16.06 -7.51
CA GLN A 20 9.91 16.96 -6.58
C GLN A 20 10.75 18.20 -6.24
N ASN A 21 12.08 18.06 -6.18
CA ASN A 21 12.96 19.11 -5.70
C ASN A 21 13.75 19.80 -6.83
N ILE A 22 13.81 19.19 -8.01
CA ILE A 22 14.63 19.66 -9.13
C ILE A 22 13.79 19.65 -10.41
N SER A 23 13.81 20.77 -11.14
CA SER A 23 13.13 20.93 -12.43
C SER A 23 13.87 20.24 -13.59
N MET A 24 14.15 18.94 -13.46
CA MET A 24 14.80 18.16 -14.52
C MET A 24 13.78 17.59 -15.52
N LEU A 25 14.17 17.53 -16.79
CA LEU A 25 13.40 16.83 -17.81
C LEU A 25 13.48 15.31 -17.60
N VAL A 26 12.42 14.59 -18.02
CA VAL A 26 12.33 13.12 -17.87
C VAL A 26 13.53 12.39 -18.50
N ARG A 27 14.06 12.91 -19.61
CA ARG A 27 15.24 12.34 -20.28
C ARG A 27 16.50 12.39 -19.41
N ASP A 28 16.69 13.47 -18.67
CA ASP A 28 17.90 13.70 -17.89
C ASP A 28 17.85 12.88 -16.58
N ILE A 29 16.65 12.75 -15.99
CA ILE A 29 16.39 11.85 -14.85
C ILE A 29 16.64 10.39 -15.24
N ALA A 30 16.21 9.99 -16.43
CA ALA A 30 16.40 8.63 -16.94
C ALA A 30 17.90 8.30 -17.11
N ALA A 31 18.68 9.26 -17.62
CA ALA A 31 20.13 9.14 -17.74
C ALA A 31 20.83 9.07 -16.37
N ASP A 32 20.51 9.96 -15.44
CA ASP A 32 21.12 9.99 -14.09
C ASP A 32 20.86 8.71 -13.30
N VAL A 33 19.65 8.17 -13.36
CA VAL A 33 19.25 7.00 -12.57
C VAL A 33 19.54 5.67 -13.30
N GLY A 34 19.85 5.74 -14.60
CA GLY A 34 20.07 4.57 -15.44
C GLY A 34 18.81 3.70 -15.55
N VAL A 35 17.71 4.31 -16.00
CA VAL A 35 16.41 3.65 -16.23
C VAL A 35 15.77 4.12 -17.52
N GLY A 36 14.84 3.35 -18.08
CA GLY A 36 14.08 3.76 -19.26
C GLY A 36 13.16 4.96 -18.98
N LYS A 37 12.99 5.84 -19.98
CA LYS A 37 12.11 7.03 -19.92
C LYS A 37 10.67 6.66 -19.52
N SER A 38 10.14 5.56 -20.06
CA SER A 38 8.80 5.05 -19.76
C SER A 38 8.60 4.75 -18.27
N SER A 39 9.63 4.23 -17.61
CA SER A 39 9.61 3.94 -16.17
C SER A 39 9.57 5.22 -15.34
N VAL A 40 10.35 6.23 -15.73
CA VAL A 40 10.34 7.54 -15.06
C VAL A 40 8.97 8.20 -15.18
N THR A 41 8.40 8.24 -16.40
CA THR A 41 7.06 8.81 -16.63
C THR A 41 6.00 8.07 -15.83
N ARG A 42 6.05 6.74 -15.79
CA ARG A 42 5.12 5.93 -15.01
C ARG A 42 5.21 6.22 -13.52
N ILE A 43 6.42 6.33 -12.97
CA ILE A 43 6.64 6.64 -11.55
C ILE A 43 6.14 8.06 -11.22
N LYS A 44 6.40 9.05 -12.08
CA LYS A 44 5.87 10.41 -11.92
C LYS A 44 4.35 10.44 -11.95
N ASN A 45 3.73 9.77 -12.94
CA ASN A 45 2.27 9.68 -13.02
C ASN A 45 1.66 8.98 -11.80
N GLN A 46 2.31 7.92 -11.32
CA GLN A 46 1.86 7.22 -10.13
C GLN A 46 1.98 8.10 -8.88
N GLN A 47 3.05 8.87 -8.74
CA GLN A 47 3.21 9.85 -7.65
C GLN A 47 2.14 10.95 -7.72
N ASN A 48 1.87 11.48 -8.91
CA ASN A 48 0.87 12.54 -9.10
C ASN A 48 -0.54 12.05 -8.78
N ASN A 49 -0.89 10.83 -9.21
CA ASN A 49 -2.22 10.28 -9.05
C ASN A 49 -2.50 9.73 -7.65
N PHE A 50 -1.48 9.17 -6.98
CA PHE A 50 -1.66 8.45 -5.71
C PHE A 50 -0.93 9.08 -4.52
N GLY A 51 -0.23 10.20 -4.72
CA GLY A 51 0.60 10.84 -3.71
C GLY A 51 1.89 10.07 -3.43
N THR A 52 2.56 10.39 -2.31
CA THR A 52 3.84 9.78 -1.92
C THR A 52 3.80 8.26 -2.02
N VAL A 53 4.74 7.69 -2.77
CA VAL A 53 5.08 6.25 -2.79
C VAL A 53 5.66 5.77 -1.45
N SER A 54 5.12 6.23 -0.32
CA SER A 54 5.11 5.38 0.85
C SER A 54 4.27 4.17 0.47
N PRO A 55 4.77 2.93 0.58
CA PRO A 55 3.88 1.79 0.50
C PRO A 55 2.81 2.05 1.56
N LYS A 56 1.55 2.32 1.14
CA LYS A 56 0.41 2.27 2.06
C LYS A 56 0.65 1.01 2.87
N ARG A 57 0.84 1.14 4.20
CA ARG A 57 1.12 -0.01 5.08
C ARG A 57 0.04 -1.06 4.79
N LYS A 58 0.36 -2.06 3.96
CA LYS A 58 -0.25 -3.37 4.07
C LYS A 58 0.17 -3.76 5.48
N ASN A 59 -0.79 -3.98 6.36
CA ASN A 59 -0.65 -3.93 7.82
C ASN A 59 -1.04 -2.57 8.44
N LYS A 60 -2.18 -2.00 8.00
CA LYS A 60 -3.28 -1.93 8.99
C LYS A 60 -3.24 -3.28 9.68
N CYS A 61 -2.73 -3.36 10.92
CA CYS A 61 -3.01 -4.51 11.76
C CYS A 61 -4.48 -4.81 11.49
N GLY A 62 -4.79 -6.03 11.03
CA GLY A 62 -6.18 -6.41 10.78
C GLY A 62 -7.04 -5.94 11.94
N PRO A 63 -8.36 -5.74 11.76
CA PRO A 63 -9.20 -5.16 12.82
C PRO A 63 -8.80 -5.78 14.16
N LYS A 64 -8.43 -4.94 15.16
CA LYS A 64 -7.94 -5.36 16.49
C LYS A 64 -9.06 -6.09 17.24
N ARG A 65 -9.50 -7.23 16.71
CA ARG A 65 -10.50 -8.10 17.29
C ARG A 65 -9.75 -8.99 18.26
N LYS A 66 -10.28 -9.15 19.47
CA LYS A 66 -9.73 -10.08 20.47
C LYS A 66 -9.74 -11.53 19.94
N THR A 67 -10.55 -11.80 18.91
CA THR A 67 -10.85 -13.12 18.37
C THR A 67 -10.73 -13.15 16.84
N THR A 68 -10.43 -14.33 16.30
CA THR A 68 -10.44 -14.55 14.84
C THR A 68 -11.87 -14.76 14.33
N SER A 69 -12.11 -14.53 13.04
CA SER A 69 -13.44 -14.71 12.41
C SER A 69 -14.01 -16.13 12.58
N ARG A 70 -13.15 -17.15 12.70
CA ARG A 70 -13.55 -18.54 12.96
C ARG A 70 -13.99 -18.74 14.41
N ALA A 71 -13.28 -18.13 15.36
CA ALA A 71 -13.64 -18.18 16.77
C ALA A 71 -14.97 -17.45 17.05
N ASP A 72 -15.19 -16.28 16.44
CA ASP A 72 -16.46 -15.55 16.56
C ASP A 72 -17.65 -16.38 16.08
N LYS A 73 -17.51 -17.03 14.91
CA LYS A 73 -18.55 -17.91 14.37
C LYS A 73 -18.80 -19.13 15.26
N PHE A 74 -17.76 -19.66 15.91
CA PHE A 74 -17.93 -20.77 16.85
C PHE A 74 -18.68 -20.32 18.12
N LEU A 75 -18.31 -19.17 18.70
CA LEU A 75 -18.96 -18.60 19.87
C LEU A 75 -20.44 -18.29 19.60
N GLN A 76 -20.76 -17.65 18.46
CA GLN A 76 -22.16 -17.41 18.04
C GLN A 76 -22.98 -18.69 17.91
N ARG A 77 -22.39 -19.77 17.38
CA ARG A 77 -23.08 -21.06 17.24
C ARG A 77 -23.32 -21.76 18.58
N LYS A 78 -22.49 -21.48 19.58
CA LYS A 78 -22.54 -22.12 20.90
C LYS A 78 -23.21 -21.25 21.97
N SER A 79 -23.44 -19.97 21.71
CA SER A 79 -24.13 -19.07 22.64
C SER A 79 -25.60 -19.43 22.74
N LYS A 80 -25.97 -20.15 23.80
CA LYS A 80 -27.36 -20.58 24.07
C LYS A 80 -28.28 -19.47 24.58
N LEU A 81 -27.72 -18.35 25.05
CA LEU A 81 -28.47 -17.25 25.69
C LEU A 81 -28.81 -16.10 24.73
N HIS A 82 -27.92 -15.76 23.78
CA HIS A 82 -28.11 -14.64 22.84
C HIS A 82 -27.59 -14.96 21.44
N SER A 83 -28.33 -15.78 20.69
CA SER A 83 -27.94 -16.29 19.37
C SER A 83 -27.77 -15.22 18.27
N HIS A 84 -28.30 -14.01 18.47
CA HIS A 84 -28.28 -12.90 17.52
C HIS A 84 -27.16 -11.87 17.79
N LYS A 85 -26.49 -11.94 18.95
CA LYS A 85 -25.42 -11.00 19.31
C LYS A 85 -24.09 -11.44 18.70
N THR A 86 -23.33 -10.51 18.15
CA THR A 86 -22.03 -10.79 17.54
C THR A 86 -20.86 -10.33 18.43
N SER A 87 -19.61 -10.56 18.02
CA SER A 87 -18.42 -10.23 18.84
C SER A 87 -18.25 -8.72 19.11
N THR A 88 -19.03 -7.86 18.45
CA THR A 88 -19.13 -6.43 18.74
C THR A 88 -19.96 -6.11 19.98
N ASP A 89 -20.88 -7.00 20.36
CA ASP A 89 -21.90 -6.74 21.39
C ASP A 89 -21.54 -7.40 22.74
N LEU A 90 -20.40 -8.09 22.81
CA LEU A 90 -19.85 -8.76 23.99
C LEU A 90 -18.81 -7.89 24.73
N LEU A 91 -18.91 -6.55 24.58
CA LEU A 91 -18.05 -5.59 25.27
C LEU A 91 -18.35 -5.54 26.77
#